data_AF-A0A932WGB4-F1
#
_entry.id   AF-A0A932WGB4-F1
#
_cell.length_a   1.000
_cell.length_b   1.000
_cell.length_c   1.000
_cell.angle_alpha   90.00
_cell.angle_beta   90.00
_cell.angle_gamma   90.00
#
_symmetry.space_group_name_H-M   'P 1'
#
loop_
_entity.id
_entity.type
_entity.pdbx_description
1 polymer ?
#
loop_
_entity_poly.entity_id
_entity_poly.type
_entity_poly.pdbx_seq_one_letter_code
_entity_poly.pdbx_strand_id
1 'polypeptide(L)'
;MKTNHVGLGLAAVLFLSVLGCHSGIKQVVNSAPAAVTPLPDPIAPSDPTGTPKPTGAPFFVSQLLKFHVPWPTVIEVAVDGFIMREQPQGCGDEGCYIVLSNTEAPSGQANFVIQVFPPAYKRRANKLEFEVTDVSVNPSLKGEMLASKPLRLIMIEALGPVLGGPPNPASVPGTPEFAALHDGGFFDFIGLSSQQDADAYYQAIDPTGSKKTLKLWKSVNGFNPNDDTLDDAKAVYFNGGDLGFGRSMHMKKKPNGDIAYYVSNYPTVEDARRGTNLIATVAMDHSPGPQGGSRFTKFYVYNNVGDGAIVSSADLDGNGQKFVPKLCIICHSGAAGSTGAGDVGARFLPFDLASFQYSSVGGFGRSDQEAEFKKLNAGILDTSKSAATEGLIQAWYGGASLPQPAQISDAVPAGWSGHDDLYLRVVKTSCRGCHITRNSPVDFASFTSFDAKSGSAETFACSTRNMPHAKVTYQRFWLQRLSGPGGPTDQVGLLKQAGLSGWSSSDPCPN
;
A
#
# COMPACT_ATOMS: atom_id res chain seq x y z
N MET A 1 -69.96 44.87 18.33
CA MET A 1 -69.37 45.71 19.39
C MET A 1 -69.18 44.84 20.63
N LYS A 2 -68.01 44.98 21.27
CA LYS A 2 -67.59 44.44 22.58
C LYS A 2 -67.32 42.93 22.63
N THR A 3 -66.07 42.48 22.44
CA THR A 3 -64.84 42.51 23.28
C THR A 3 -64.65 41.25 24.13
N ASN A 4 -63.51 40.62 23.87
CA ASN A 4 -62.82 39.49 24.51
C ASN A 4 -62.78 39.54 26.06
N HIS A 5 -62.73 38.38 26.73
CA HIS A 5 -61.47 37.75 27.21
C HIS A 5 -61.68 36.66 28.30
N VAL A 6 -60.76 35.68 28.29
CA VAL A 6 -60.23 34.83 29.40
C VAL A 6 -61.05 33.61 29.88
N GLY A 7 -60.38 32.45 29.95
CA GLY A 7 -60.45 31.60 31.15
C GLY A 7 -60.61 30.08 30.98
N LEU A 8 -59.47 29.37 31.03
CA LEU A 8 -59.17 28.01 31.54
C LEU A 8 -60.29 27.03 31.95
N GLY A 9 -60.06 25.73 31.69
CA GLY A 9 -60.57 24.65 32.56
C GLY A 9 -60.49 23.24 31.99
N LEU A 10 -59.53 22.45 32.48
CA LEU A 10 -59.32 21.00 32.27
C LEU A 10 -60.55 20.13 32.61
N ALA A 11 -60.76 19.04 31.86
CA ALA A 11 -60.94 17.67 32.39
C ALA A 11 -61.08 16.64 31.24
N ALA A 12 -60.32 15.55 31.33
CA ALA A 12 -60.36 14.39 30.45
C ALA A 12 -61.54 13.44 30.83
N VAL A 13 -61.99 12.46 30.04
CA VAL A 13 -61.38 11.12 29.86
C VAL A 13 -62.39 10.18 29.12
N LEU A 14 -61.89 9.27 28.25
CA LEU A 14 -62.42 7.95 27.77
C LEU A 14 -63.72 7.84 26.92
N PHE A 15 -63.96 6.87 26.01
CA PHE A 15 -63.21 5.87 25.19
C PHE A 15 -64.26 5.13 24.30
N LEU A 16 -63.86 4.67 23.08
CA LEU A 16 -64.39 3.54 22.25
C LEU A 16 -65.89 3.51 21.81
N SER A 17 -66.36 3.00 20.65
CA SER A 17 -65.83 2.14 19.57
C SER A 17 -66.80 2.06 18.34
N VAL A 18 -66.21 2.04 17.12
CA VAL A 18 -66.49 1.21 15.90
C VAL A 18 -67.79 1.35 15.06
N LEU A 19 -67.63 1.63 13.74
CA LEU A 19 -68.02 0.78 12.56
C LEU A 19 -67.78 1.50 11.20
N GLY A 20 -67.27 0.78 10.17
CA GLY A 20 -67.61 1.05 8.75
C GLY A 20 -66.47 1.29 7.72
N CYS A 21 -66.42 0.44 6.67
CA CYS A 21 -65.39 0.23 5.64
C CYS A 21 -65.13 1.29 4.53
N HIS A 22 -63.87 1.25 4.02
CA HIS A 22 -63.33 1.38 2.63
C HIS A 22 -63.67 2.67 1.82
N SER A 23 -62.74 3.41 1.22
CA SER A 23 -61.65 2.99 0.31
C SER A 23 -60.71 4.19 0.04
N GLY A 24 -59.43 3.91 -0.27
CA GLY A 24 -58.63 4.77 -1.15
C GLY A 24 -57.66 5.74 -0.48
N ILE A 25 -56.46 5.79 -1.06
CA ILE A 25 -55.33 6.71 -0.79
C ILE A 25 -54.45 6.28 0.39
N LYS A 26 -53.54 5.33 0.13
CA LYS A 26 -52.21 5.40 0.76
C LYS A 26 -51.34 6.29 -0.11
N GLN A 27 -50.99 7.45 0.44
CA GLN A 27 -49.94 8.33 -0.04
C GLN A 27 -48.63 7.51 -0.05
N VAL A 28 -48.18 7.09 -1.23
CA VAL A 28 -46.83 6.54 -1.39
C VAL A 28 -45.88 7.70 -1.18
N VAL A 29 -45.14 7.64 -0.08
CA VAL A 29 -44.07 8.58 0.24
C VAL A 29 -42.98 8.38 -0.81
N ASN A 30 -42.82 9.37 -1.70
CA ASN A 30 -41.80 9.39 -2.74
C ASN A 30 -40.40 9.43 -2.10
N SER A 31 -39.71 8.29 -2.09
CA SER A 31 -38.26 8.23 -1.93
C SER A 31 -37.58 8.85 -3.16
N ALA A 32 -36.53 9.65 -2.92
CA ALA A 32 -35.64 10.23 -3.93
C ALA A 32 -35.15 9.18 -4.95
N PRO A 33 -34.81 9.57 -6.20
CA PRO A 33 -34.43 8.62 -7.25
C PRO A 33 -33.30 7.71 -6.78
N ALA A 34 -33.51 6.40 -6.94
CA ALA A 34 -32.51 5.40 -6.63
C ALA A 34 -31.32 5.61 -7.57
N ALA A 35 -30.18 6.04 -7.03
CA ALA A 35 -28.94 6.10 -7.77
C ALA A 35 -28.59 4.71 -8.32
N VAL A 36 -28.06 4.65 -9.54
CA VAL A 36 -27.50 3.44 -10.10
C VAL A 36 -26.41 2.94 -9.16
N THR A 37 -26.67 1.83 -8.46
CA THR A 37 -25.77 1.32 -7.43
C THR A 37 -25.03 0.11 -8.02
N PRO A 38 -23.69 0.19 -8.20
CA PRO A 38 -22.92 -0.96 -8.66
C PRO A 38 -22.92 -2.06 -7.59
N LEU A 39 -23.10 -3.31 -8.00
CA LEU A 39 -22.89 -4.46 -7.12
C LEU A 39 -21.37 -4.76 -7.04
N PRO A 40 -20.84 -5.17 -5.88
CA PRO A 40 -19.44 -5.52 -5.75
C PRO A 40 -19.15 -6.81 -6.55
N ASP A 41 -18.00 -6.81 -7.22
CA ASP A 41 -17.36 -7.88 -8.01
C ASP A 41 -17.75 -8.01 -9.51
N PRO A 42 -16.89 -7.51 -10.42
CA PRO A 42 -16.85 -7.97 -11.80
C PRO A 42 -16.24 -9.38 -11.85
N ILE A 43 -17.03 -10.37 -12.28
CA ILE A 43 -16.55 -11.73 -12.58
C ILE A 43 -16.06 -11.72 -14.03
N ALA A 44 -14.78 -12.04 -14.25
CA ALA A 44 -14.22 -12.25 -15.59
C ALA A 44 -14.63 -13.62 -16.16
N PRO A 45 -15.33 -13.72 -17.30
CA PRO A 45 -15.57 -15.00 -17.99
C PRO A 45 -14.48 -15.30 -19.01
N SER A 46 -14.25 -16.60 -19.25
CA SER A 46 -13.35 -17.17 -20.26
C SER A 46 -13.84 -16.98 -21.70
N ASP A 47 -12.88 -16.79 -22.61
CA ASP A 47 -12.99 -16.62 -24.08
C ASP A 47 -13.73 -17.77 -24.80
N PRO A 48 -14.72 -17.50 -25.68
CA PRO A 48 -15.32 -18.51 -26.54
C PRO A 48 -14.91 -18.48 -28.03
N THR A 49 -13.88 -17.76 -28.49
CA THR A 49 -13.44 -17.85 -29.90
C THR A 49 -11.93 -17.67 -30.10
N GLY A 50 -11.25 -18.81 -30.30
CA GLY A 50 -9.80 -18.93 -30.45
C GLY A 50 -9.18 -18.18 -31.63
N THR A 51 -8.57 -17.04 -31.33
CA THR A 51 -7.54 -16.43 -32.18
C THR A 51 -6.24 -16.28 -31.37
N PRO A 52 -5.06 -16.70 -31.86
CA PRO A 52 -3.84 -16.67 -31.06
C PRO A 52 -3.36 -15.25 -30.73
N LYS A 53 -2.98 -15.08 -29.45
CA LYS A 53 -2.41 -13.88 -28.82
C LYS A 53 -1.06 -13.45 -29.42
N PRO A 54 -0.84 -12.17 -29.77
CA PRO A 54 0.50 -11.59 -29.86
C PRO A 54 1.04 -11.28 -28.45
N THR A 55 2.32 -11.61 -28.22
CA THR A 55 2.99 -11.50 -26.92
C THR A 55 3.16 -10.04 -26.48
N GLY A 56 2.70 -9.69 -25.28
CA GLY A 56 3.20 -8.51 -24.54
C GLY A 56 2.31 -7.28 -24.36
N ALA A 57 1.02 -7.28 -24.70
CA ALA A 57 0.11 -6.16 -24.36
C ALA A 57 -1.16 -6.65 -23.63
N PRO A 58 -1.67 -5.95 -22.58
CA PRO A 58 -2.99 -6.19 -22.04
C PRO A 58 -4.07 -5.79 -23.05
N PHE A 59 -5.18 -6.53 -23.10
CA PHE A 59 -6.23 -6.40 -24.11
C PHE A 59 -7.59 -6.39 -23.40
N PHE A 60 -8.37 -5.32 -23.57
CA PHE A 60 -9.75 -5.27 -23.06
C PHE A 60 -10.65 -6.12 -23.97
N VAL A 61 -10.90 -7.38 -23.60
CA VAL A 61 -11.75 -8.30 -24.39
C VAL A 61 -13.21 -7.89 -24.28
N SER A 62 -13.73 -7.86 -23.05
CA SER A 62 -15.11 -7.49 -22.73
C SER A 62 -15.22 -7.18 -21.23
N GLN A 63 -16.26 -6.46 -20.81
CA GLN A 63 -16.55 -6.20 -19.41
C GLN A 63 -17.98 -6.53 -19.03
N LEU A 64 -18.15 -7.19 -17.89
CA LEU A 64 -19.44 -7.50 -17.31
C LEU A 64 -19.86 -6.36 -16.37
N LEU A 65 -20.99 -5.72 -16.65
CA LEU A 65 -21.55 -4.66 -15.80
C LEU A 65 -22.88 -5.13 -15.21
N LYS A 66 -23.08 -4.88 -13.91
CA LYS A 66 -24.31 -5.21 -13.17
C LYS A 66 -24.84 -3.98 -12.45
N PHE A 67 -26.10 -3.64 -12.68
CA PHE A 67 -26.71 -2.44 -12.11
C PHE A 67 -28.24 -2.51 -12.04
N HIS A 68 -28.84 -1.61 -11.28
CA HIS A 68 -30.29 -1.47 -11.10
C HIS A 68 -30.79 -0.17 -11.75
N VAL A 69 -31.92 -0.24 -12.47
CA VAL A 69 -32.61 0.92 -13.08
C VAL A 69 -34.12 0.84 -12.86
N PRO A 70 -34.88 1.96 -12.94
CA PRO A 70 -36.34 1.92 -12.92
C PRO A 70 -36.92 1.07 -14.05
N TRP A 71 -38.07 0.42 -13.85
CA TRP A 71 -38.78 -0.34 -14.89
C TRP A 71 -40.07 0.37 -15.33
N PRO A 72 -40.49 0.23 -16.61
CA PRO A 72 -39.72 -0.20 -17.78
C PRO A 72 -38.73 0.88 -18.27
N THR A 73 -37.56 0.44 -18.74
CA THR A 73 -36.46 1.30 -19.20
C THR A 73 -35.74 0.64 -20.37
N VAL A 74 -35.24 1.46 -21.30
CA VAL A 74 -34.17 1.09 -22.23
C VAL A 74 -32.87 1.76 -21.81
N ILE A 75 -31.76 1.09 -22.05
CA ILE A 75 -30.43 1.61 -21.70
C ILE A 75 -29.68 2.01 -22.98
N GLU A 76 -28.87 3.05 -22.86
CA GLU A 76 -27.84 3.39 -23.82
C GLU A 76 -26.48 3.20 -23.14
N VAL A 77 -25.55 2.55 -23.84
CA VAL A 77 -24.18 2.32 -23.35
C VAL A 77 -23.24 3.07 -24.27
N ALA A 78 -22.33 3.86 -23.72
CA ALA A 78 -21.26 4.51 -24.47
C ALA A 78 -19.88 4.12 -23.92
N VAL A 79 -18.88 4.10 -24.79
CA VAL A 79 -17.46 3.91 -24.45
C VAL A 79 -16.67 5.11 -24.94
N ASP A 80 -16.09 5.89 -24.03
CA ASP A 80 -15.44 7.19 -24.28
C ASP A 80 -16.34 8.15 -25.10
N GLY A 81 -17.64 8.17 -24.79
CA GLY A 81 -18.63 8.99 -25.51
C GLY A 81 -19.06 8.41 -26.87
N PHE A 82 -18.54 7.25 -27.30
CA PHE A 82 -19.03 6.54 -28.47
C PHE A 82 -20.20 5.63 -28.08
N ILE A 83 -21.41 5.94 -28.57
CA ILE A 83 -22.61 5.13 -28.30
C ILE A 83 -22.44 3.76 -28.95
N MET A 84 -22.52 2.73 -28.11
CA MET A 84 -22.39 1.34 -28.47
C MET A 84 -23.74 0.80 -28.91
N ARG A 85 -23.72 -0.11 -29.89
CA ARG A 85 -24.93 -0.82 -30.31
C ARG A 85 -25.17 -2.05 -29.45
N GLU A 86 -26.42 -2.28 -29.07
CA GLU A 86 -26.83 -3.58 -28.54
C GLU A 86 -26.72 -4.63 -29.64
N GLN A 87 -26.13 -5.80 -29.34
CA GLN A 87 -26.18 -6.97 -30.21
C GLN A 87 -26.50 -8.21 -29.38
N PRO A 88 -27.43 -9.06 -29.83
CA PRO A 88 -27.79 -10.27 -29.10
C PRO A 88 -26.73 -11.38 -29.21
N GLN A 89 -25.88 -11.38 -30.26
CA GLN A 89 -24.81 -12.36 -30.45
C GLN A 89 -23.62 -11.78 -31.21
N GLY A 90 -22.43 -11.86 -30.60
CA GLY A 90 -21.15 -11.53 -31.25
C GLY A 90 -20.92 -10.04 -31.50
N CYS A 91 -19.82 -9.49 -31.00
CA CYS A 91 -19.40 -8.13 -31.32
C CYS A 91 -18.30 -8.13 -32.38
N GLY A 92 -18.50 -7.36 -33.46
CA GLY A 92 -17.45 -7.05 -34.43
C GLY A 92 -16.44 -6.03 -33.92
N ASP A 93 -15.55 -5.57 -34.80
CA ASP A 93 -14.48 -4.62 -34.46
C ASP A 93 -14.98 -3.19 -34.17
N GLU A 94 -16.22 -2.87 -34.53
CA GLU A 94 -16.86 -1.61 -34.16
C GLU A 94 -17.27 -1.56 -32.68
N GLY A 95 -17.22 -2.71 -31.97
CA GLY A 95 -17.63 -2.84 -30.58
C GLY A 95 -19.15 -2.89 -30.41
N CYS A 96 -19.61 -3.52 -29.32
CA CYS A 96 -21.03 -3.64 -29.01
C CYS A 96 -21.28 -3.90 -27.52
N TYR A 97 -22.54 -3.95 -27.08
CA TYR A 97 -22.89 -4.53 -25.79
C TYR A 97 -23.98 -5.59 -25.94
N ILE A 98 -24.00 -6.55 -25.02
CA ILE A 98 -24.96 -7.66 -24.98
C ILE A 98 -25.71 -7.56 -23.66
N VAL A 99 -27.05 -7.56 -23.70
CA VAL A 99 -27.86 -7.70 -22.49
C VAL A 99 -27.95 -9.20 -22.16
N LEU A 100 -27.31 -9.59 -21.06
CA LEU A 100 -27.30 -10.98 -20.59
C LEU A 100 -28.53 -11.30 -19.73
N SER A 101 -29.04 -10.32 -18.98
CA SER A 101 -30.31 -10.43 -18.26
C SER A 101 -30.88 -9.06 -17.92
N ASN A 102 -32.20 -8.91 -17.95
CA ASN A 102 -32.95 -7.74 -17.48
C ASN A 102 -34.22 -8.16 -16.72
N THR A 103 -34.09 -8.54 -15.45
CA THR A 103 -35.23 -9.06 -14.68
C THR A 103 -35.90 -7.97 -13.87
N GLU A 104 -37.24 -7.88 -13.91
CA GLU A 104 -38.02 -7.02 -13.02
C GLU A 104 -37.93 -7.51 -11.57
N ALA A 105 -37.60 -6.60 -10.66
CA ALA A 105 -37.61 -6.78 -9.23
C ALA A 105 -38.96 -6.30 -8.65
N PRO A 106 -39.45 -6.91 -7.54
CA PRO A 106 -40.71 -6.51 -6.89
C PRO A 106 -40.78 -5.04 -6.45
N SER A 107 -39.63 -4.35 -6.41
CA SER A 107 -39.49 -2.93 -6.08
C SER A 107 -39.85 -1.97 -7.22
N GLY A 108 -40.23 -2.46 -8.40
CA GLY A 108 -40.44 -1.64 -9.60
C GLY A 108 -39.13 -1.21 -10.29
N GLN A 109 -38.03 -1.90 -9.99
CA GLN A 109 -36.73 -1.75 -10.65
C GLN A 109 -36.44 -2.96 -11.53
N ALA A 110 -35.49 -2.84 -12.46
CA ALA A 110 -34.94 -3.94 -13.22
C ALA A 110 -33.46 -4.14 -12.89
N ASN A 111 -33.05 -5.41 -12.77
CA ASN A 111 -31.66 -5.83 -12.60
C ASN A 111 -31.08 -6.09 -13.98
N PHE A 112 -30.15 -5.24 -14.42
CA PHE A 112 -29.44 -5.43 -15.68
C PHE A 112 -28.08 -6.08 -15.43
N VAL A 113 -27.80 -7.09 -16.26
CA VAL A 113 -26.46 -7.64 -16.45
C VAL A 113 -26.14 -7.50 -17.93
N ILE A 114 -25.11 -6.73 -18.25
CA ILE A 114 -24.66 -6.53 -19.62
C ILE A 114 -23.19 -6.91 -19.77
N GLN A 115 -22.81 -7.29 -20.98
CA GLN A 115 -21.42 -7.49 -21.37
C GLN A 115 -21.05 -6.48 -22.46
N VAL A 116 -20.08 -5.61 -22.19
CA VAL A 116 -19.65 -4.55 -23.12
C VAL A 116 -18.33 -4.93 -23.77
N PHE A 117 -18.27 -4.83 -25.09
CA PHE A 117 -17.08 -5.08 -25.90
C PHE A 117 -16.64 -3.77 -26.55
N PRO A 118 -15.51 -3.18 -26.12
CA PRO A 118 -15.04 -1.93 -26.72
C PRO A 118 -14.73 -2.10 -28.21
N PRO A 119 -14.82 -1.01 -29.00
CA PRO A 119 -14.33 -1.00 -30.37
C PRO A 119 -12.86 -1.44 -30.43
N ALA A 120 -12.46 -2.16 -31.47
CA ALA A 120 -11.13 -2.77 -31.57
C ALA A 120 -9.99 -1.75 -31.40
N TYR A 121 -10.15 -0.54 -31.93
CA TYR A 121 -9.19 0.56 -31.78
C TYR A 121 -9.12 1.12 -30.36
N LYS A 122 -10.15 0.89 -29.53
CA LYS A 122 -10.22 1.24 -28.11
C LYS A 122 -9.78 0.10 -27.18
N ARG A 123 -9.72 -1.15 -27.63
CA ARG A 123 -9.27 -2.31 -26.81
C ARG A 123 -7.82 -2.22 -26.31
N ARG A 124 -7.07 -1.24 -26.82
CA ARG A 124 -5.69 -0.90 -26.44
C ARG A 124 -5.56 0.52 -25.83
N ALA A 125 -6.67 1.15 -25.48
CA ALA A 125 -6.65 2.50 -24.90
C ALA A 125 -6.21 2.47 -23.43
N ASN A 126 -5.44 3.47 -23.02
CA ASN A 126 -4.92 3.58 -21.64
C ASN A 126 -6.01 3.97 -20.62
N LYS A 127 -7.19 4.35 -21.10
CA LYS A 127 -8.41 4.66 -20.35
C LYS A 127 -9.61 4.26 -21.21
N LEU A 128 -10.63 3.69 -20.58
CA LEU A 128 -11.96 3.47 -21.15
C LEU A 128 -13.01 3.96 -20.16
N GLU A 129 -13.84 4.92 -20.57
CA GLU A 129 -14.97 5.41 -19.80
C GLU A 129 -16.27 4.78 -20.32
N PHE A 130 -16.93 3.97 -19.50
CA PHE A 130 -18.24 3.42 -19.78
C PHE A 130 -19.29 4.36 -19.20
N GLU A 131 -20.21 4.80 -20.03
CA GLU A 131 -21.36 5.58 -19.61
C GLU A 131 -22.62 4.76 -19.89
N VAL A 132 -23.44 4.51 -18.87
CA VAL A 132 -24.73 3.86 -19.01
C VAL A 132 -25.81 4.87 -18.66
N THR A 133 -26.64 5.20 -19.63
CA THR A 133 -27.77 6.12 -19.47
C THR A 133 -29.06 5.34 -19.59
N ASP A 134 -29.98 5.49 -18.64
CA ASP A 134 -31.33 4.99 -18.77
C ASP A 134 -32.24 6.02 -19.43
N VAL A 135 -33.07 5.55 -20.35
CA VAL A 135 -34.26 6.27 -20.81
C VAL A 135 -35.45 5.52 -20.27
N SER A 136 -36.07 6.06 -19.22
CA SER A 136 -37.30 5.47 -18.70
C SER A 136 -38.41 5.62 -19.72
N VAL A 137 -39.03 4.50 -20.09
CA VAL A 137 -40.20 4.47 -20.98
C VAL A 137 -41.50 4.38 -20.20
N ASN A 138 -41.43 4.53 -18.87
CA ASN A 138 -42.59 4.47 -18.00
C ASN A 138 -43.35 5.81 -18.02
N PRO A 139 -44.56 5.87 -18.62
CA PRO A 139 -45.33 7.12 -18.75
C PRO A 139 -45.84 7.68 -17.41
N SER A 140 -45.73 6.90 -16.32
CA SER A 140 -46.07 7.36 -14.97
C SER A 140 -44.96 8.19 -14.31
N LEU A 141 -43.73 8.14 -14.82
CA LEU A 141 -42.62 8.93 -14.31
C LEU A 141 -42.64 10.36 -14.87
N LYS A 142 -42.22 11.34 -14.07
CA LYS A 142 -42.25 12.79 -14.40
C LYS A 142 -40.97 13.47 -13.93
N GLY A 143 -40.53 14.51 -14.64
CA GLY A 143 -39.36 15.33 -14.26
C GLY A 143 -38.05 14.55 -14.27
N GLU A 144 -37.20 14.74 -13.26
CA GLU A 144 -35.91 14.03 -13.09
C GLU A 144 -36.05 12.51 -12.94
N MET A 145 -37.27 11.96 -12.83
CA MET A 145 -37.52 10.53 -12.78
C MET A 145 -37.52 9.85 -14.17
N LEU A 146 -37.52 10.62 -15.26
CA LEU A 146 -37.56 10.09 -16.64
C LEU A 146 -36.18 9.66 -17.17
N ALA A 147 -35.10 10.17 -16.59
CA ALA A 147 -33.73 9.82 -16.95
C ALA A 147 -32.87 9.92 -15.68
N SER A 148 -32.29 8.81 -15.22
CA SER A 148 -31.33 8.86 -14.13
C SER A 148 -30.04 9.53 -14.61
N LYS A 149 -29.24 10.03 -13.66
CA LYS A 149 -27.90 10.52 -14.00
C LYS A 149 -27.09 9.36 -14.57
N PRO A 150 -26.35 9.55 -15.68
CA PRO A 150 -25.58 8.46 -16.29
C PRO A 150 -24.63 7.81 -15.29
N LEU A 151 -24.63 6.48 -15.22
CA LEU A 151 -23.61 5.72 -14.51
C LEU A 151 -22.31 5.81 -15.31
N ARG A 152 -21.28 6.40 -14.71
CA ARG A 152 -19.94 6.48 -15.31
C ARG A 152 -18.97 5.56 -14.59
N LEU A 153 -18.39 4.63 -15.34
CA LEU A 153 -17.34 3.74 -14.88
C LEU A 153 -16.06 4.03 -15.68
N ILE A 154 -15.01 4.49 -15.01
CA ILE A 154 -13.71 4.73 -15.63
C ILE A 154 -12.81 3.55 -15.36
N MET A 155 -12.43 2.85 -16.43
CA MET A 155 -11.34 1.89 -16.41
C MET A 155 -10.07 2.57 -16.91
N ILE A 156 -8.95 2.29 -16.27
CA ILE A 156 -7.63 2.78 -16.66
C ILE A 156 -6.77 1.53 -16.88
N GLU A 157 -5.88 1.55 -17.87
CA GLU A 157 -4.81 0.58 -17.96
C GLU A 157 -4.07 0.50 -16.61
N ALA A 158 -3.58 -0.70 -16.24
CA ALA A 158 -2.57 -0.79 -15.20
C ALA A 158 -1.32 -0.06 -15.72
N LEU A 159 -1.23 1.23 -15.43
CA LEU A 159 -0.21 2.15 -15.91
C LEU A 159 1.19 1.59 -15.63
N GLY A 160 2.03 1.56 -16.66
CA GLY A 160 3.46 1.73 -16.51
C GLY A 160 3.96 2.68 -17.61
N PRO A 161 5.00 3.52 -17.40
CA PRO A 161 5.71 3.87 -16.17
C PRO A 161 5.83 5.41 -15.97
N VAL A 162 5.22 5.99 -14.92
CA VAL A 162 5.70 7.21 -14.23
C VAL A 162 5.22 7.14 -12.77
N LEU A 163 6.20 7.08 -11.85
CA LEU A 163 6.27 7.63 -10.49
C LEU A 163 4.99 7.73 -9.62
N GLY A 164 5.00 6.99 -8.50
CA GLY A 164 4.32 7.40 -7.26
C GLY A 164 2.85 6.98 -7.10
N GLY A 165 2.60 5.98 -6.25
CA GLY A 165 1.28 5.72 -5.67
C GLY A 165 1.19 4.34 -4.98
N PRO A 166 0.91 4.26 -3.67
CA PRO A 166 1.00 3.00 -2.91
C PRO A 166 -0.23 2.10 -3.16
N PRO A 167 -0.09 0.77 -3.15
CA PRO A 167 -1.26 -0.10 -3.00
C PRO A 167 -1.57 -0.40 -1.54
N ASN A 168 -2.87 -0.40 -1.31
CA ASN A 168 -3.60 -0.54 -0.06
C ASN A 168 -3.52 -1.94 0.57
N PRO A 169 -3.41 -2.07 1.91
CA PRO A 169 -3.70 -3.32 2.61
C PRO A 169 -5.07 -3.47 3.32
N ALA A 170 -5.81 -2.38 3.60
CA ALA A 170 -7.22 -2.35 4.05
C ALA A 170 -7.83 -0.92 4.25
N SER A 171 -7.17 0.14 3.80
CA SER A 171 -7.61 1.55 3.80
C SER A 171 -7.48 2.17 2.40
N VAL A 172 -8.61 2.48 1.76
CA VAL A 172 -8.73 2.90 0.36
C VAL A 172 -7.97 4.21 0.04
N PRO A 173 -6.99 4.20 -0.89
CA PRO A 173 -6.53 5.38 -1.60
C PRO A 173 -7.73 6.00 -2.36
N GLY A 174 -8.05 7.26 -2.07
CA GLY A 174 -9.19 7.96 -2.68
C GLY A 174 -10.30 8.40 -1.71
N THR A 175 -10.15 8.23 -0.39
CA THR A 175 -11.02 8.97 0.54
C THR A 175 -10.57 10.43 0.64
N PRO A 176 -11.48 11.38 0.90
CA PRO A 176 -11.13 12.79 1.09
C PRO A 176 -10.04 13.01 2.14
N GLU A 177 -9.95 12.16 3.16
CA GLU A 177 -8.94 12.23 4.22
C GLU A 177 -7.52 11.86 3.73
N PHE A 178 -7.39 10.95 2.75
CA PHE A 178 -6.11 10.54 2.16
C PHE A 178 -5.53 11.62 1.22
N ALA A 179 -6.39 12.33 0.49
CA ALA A 179 -6.00 13.43 -0.40
C ALA A 179 -5.85 14.78 0.34
N ALA A 180 -6.49 14.95 1.50
CA ALA A 180 -6.44 16.18 2.28
C ALA A 180 -5.22 16.30 3.21
N LEU A 181 -4.44 15.23 3.39
CA LEU A 181 -3.14 15.32 4.05
C LEU A 181 -2.12 15.93 3.09
N HIS A 182 -2.13 17.25 3.00
CA HIS A 182 -0.91 17.98 2.67
C HIS A 182 0.16 17.52 3.65
N ASP A 183 1.20 16.85 3.16
CA ASP A 183 2.40 16.56 3.94
C ASP A 183 3.12 17.86 4.34
N GLY A 184 2.72 19.01 3.80
CA GLY A 184 3.28 20.32 4.12
C GLY A 184 4.76 20.43 3.77
N GLY A 185 5.25 19.58 2.86
CA GLY A 185 6.67 19.43 2.56
C GLY A 185 7.46 18.57 3.57
N PHE A 186 6.77 17.76 4.38
CA PHE A 186 7.39 16.88 5.39
C PHE A 186 8.41 15.89 4.80
N PHE A 187 8.17 15.37 3.60
CA PHE A 187 9.13 14.48 2.95
C PHE A 187 10.17 15.21 2.09
N ASP A 188 10.03 16.52 1.90
CA ASP A 188 10.87 17.28 0.97
C ASP A 188 12.30 17.42 1.48
N PHE A 189 12.53 17.41 2.80
CA PHE A 189 13.86 17.59 3.40
C PHE A 189 14.57 16.28 3.77
N ILE A 190 13.84 15.18 3.88
CA ILE A 190 14.39 13.90 4.36
C ILE A 190 15.10 13.18 3.21
N GLY A 191 16.42 13.01 3.33
CA GLY A 191 17.23 12.31 2.33
C GLY A 191 17.81 13.22 1.24
N LEU A 192 17.71 14.54 1.41
CA LEU A 192 18.33 15.50 0.50
C LEU A 192 19.87 15.38 0.55
N SER A 193 20.42 14.84 -0.52
CA SER A 193 21.80 15.04 -0.95
C SER A 193 21.78 15.56 -2.38
N SER A 194 22.95 15.80 -2.95
CA SER A 194 23.08 16.17 -4.36
C SER A 194 23.49 14.97 -5.21
N GLN A 195 23.33 15.10 -6.52
CA GLN A 195 23.97 14.22 -7.51
C GLN A 195 25.48 14.13 -7.27
N GLN A 196 26.13 15.25 -6.93
CA GLN A 196 27.56 15.31 -6.64
C GLN A 196 27.94 14.45 -5.42
N ASP A 197 27.15 14.49 -4.35
CA ASP A 197 27.36 13.65 -3.16
C ASP A 197 27.28 12.16 -3.51
N ALA A 198 26.31 11.79 -4.35
CA ALA A 198 26.09 10.42 -4.79
C ALA A 198 27.20 9.92 -5.73
N ASP A 199 27.66 10.76 -6.65
CA ASP A 199 28.76 10.42 -7.55
C ASP A 199 30.07 10.28 -6.77
N ALA A 200 30.33 11.17 -5.80
CA ALA A 200 31.46 11.05 -4.89
C ALA A 200 31.38 9.77 -4.05
N TYR A 201 30.18 9.40 -3.58
CA TYR A 201 29.96 8.14 -2.88
C TYR A 201 30.27 6.93 -3.76
N TYR A 202 29.72 6.85 -4.97
CA TYR A 202 29.99 5.76 -5.91
C TYR A 202 31.45 5.68 -6.32
N GLN A 203 32.12 6.82 -6.51
CA GLN A 203 33.55 6.86 -6.77
C GLN A 203 34.36 6.30 -5.59
N ALA A 204 33.94 6.55 -4.35
CA ALA A 204 34.60 6.03 -3.16
C ALA A 204 34.44 4.50 -3.01
N ILE A 205 33.27 3.96 -3.34
CA ILE A 205 32.95 2.54 -3.11
C ILE A 205 33.16 1.61 -4.31
N ASP A 206 33.25 2.15 -5.52
CA ASP A 206 33.51 1.41 -6.78
C ASP A 206 34.29 2.27 -7.81
N PRO A 207 35.54 2.67 -7.52
CA PRO A 207 36.33 3.58 -8.36
C PRO A 207 36.63 3.02 -9.76
N THR A 208 36.65 1.70 -9.92
CA THR A 208 36.89 1.03 -11.21
C THR A 208 35.62 0.81 -12.01
N GLY A 209 34.44 1.09 -11.44
CA GLY A 209 33.16 0.83 -12.10
C GLY A 209 32.82 -0.65 -12.29
N SER A 210 33.31 -1.52 -11.41
CA SER A 210 33.10 -2.97 -11.46
C SER A 210 31.64 -3.38 -11.18
N LYS A 211 30.83 -2.46 -10.66
CA LYS A 211 29.43 -2.66 -10.27
C LYS A 211 28.50 -1.63 -10.95
N LYS A 212 28.88 -1.09 -12.13
CA LYS A 212 28.10 -0.07 -12.87
C LYS A 212 26.75 -0.54 -13.40
N THR A 213 26.51 -1.85 -13.45
CA THR A 213 25.20 -2.41 -13.80
C THR A 213 24.79 -3.46 -12.78
N LEU A 214 23.48 -3.73 -12.66
CA LEU A 214 22.94 -4.78 -11.80
C LEU A 214 23.57 -6.13 -12.14
N LYS A 215 23.73 -6.42 -13.44
CA LYS A 215 24.37 -7.65 -13.94
C LYS A 215 25.81 -7.80 -13.46
N LEU A 216 26.59 -6.72 -13.53
CA LEU A 216 27.98 -6.70 -13.05
C LEU A 216 28.03 -6.83 -11.53
N TRP A 217 27.17 -6.10 -10.81
CA TRP A 217 27.07 -6.19 -9.35
C TRP A 217 26.72 -7.61 -8.87
N LYS A 218 25.75 -8.26 -9.53
CA LYS A 218 25.39 -9.66 -9.27
C LYS A 218 26.60 -10.57 -9.44
N SER A 219 27.31 -10.43 -10.56
CA SER A 219 28.51 -11.23 -10.88
C SER A 219 29.61 -11.06 -9.82
N VAL A 220 29.92 -9.82 -9.43
CA VAL A 220 30.95 -9.51 -8.41
C VAL A 220 30.59 -10.10 -7.04
N ASN A 221 29.31 -10.12 -6.70
CA ASN A 221 28.80 -10.64 -5.43
C ASN A 221 28.47 -12.14 -5.46
N GLY A 222 28.74 -12.84 -6.56
CA GLY A 222 28.58 -14.28 -6.67
C GLY A 222 27.14 -14.76 -6.92
N PHE A 223 26.25 -13.85 -7.32
CA PHE A 223 24.95 -14.21 -7.89
C PHE A 223 25.10 -14.63 -9.35
N ASN A 224 24.23 -15.50 -9.84
CA ASN A 224 24.09 -15.68 -11.28
C ASN A 224 23.22 -14.52 -11.83
N PRO A 225 23.70 -13.72 -12.79
CA PRO A 225 22.95 -12.56 -13.22
C PRO A 225 21.63 -12.87 -13.94
N ASN A 226 21.50 -14.07 -14.50
CA ASN A 226 20.36 -14.48 -15.32
C ASN A 226 19.46 -15.52 -14.65
N ASP A 227 19.80 -15.94 -13.43
CA ASP A 227 19.13 -17.05 -12.74
C ASP A 227 19.27 -16.88 -11.22
N ASP A 228 18.15 -16.91 -10.51
CA ASP A 228 18.09 -16.77 -9.05
C ASP A 228 17.92 -18.11 -8.31
N THR A 229 18.01 -19.25 -9.02
CA THR A 229 17.87 -20.59 -8.43
C THR A 229 19.01 -20.96 -7.50
N LEU A 230 20.17 -20.30 -7.65
CA LEU A 230 21.38 -20.52 -6.86
C LEU A 230 21.61 -19.45 -5.79
N ASP A 231 20.61 -18.60 -5.55
CA ASP A 231 20.64 -17.64 -4.45
C ASP A 231 20.52 -18.39 -3.12
N ASP A 232 21.22 -17.92 -2.08
CA ASP A 232 21.29 -18.65 -0.82
C ASP A 232 20.00 -18.49 0.00
N ALA A 233 19.27 -17.38 -0.22
CA ALA A 233 17.90 -17.22 0.22
C ALA A 233 17.13 -16.23 -0.67
N LYS A 234 15.80 -16.44 -0.80
CA LYS A 234 14.92 -15.51 -1.52
C LYS A 234 13.48 -15.49 -1.01
N ALA A 235 12.82 -14.35 -1.10
CA ALA A 235 11.42 -14.21 -0.71
C ALA A 235 10.69 -13.12 -1.51
N VAL A 236 9.39 -13.33 -1.73
CA VAL A 236 8.45 -12.39 -2.36
C VAL A 236 7.37 -11.98 -1.37
N TYR A 237 7.24 -10.67 -1.16
CA TYR A 237 6.29 -10.10 -0.19
C TYR A 237 5.99 -8.64 -0.53
N PHE A 238 4.90 -8.11 0.01
CA PHE A 238 4.66 -6.67 0.05
C PHE A 238 5.09 -6.12 1.41
N ASN A 239 5.90 -5.07 1.43
CA ASN A 239 6.35 -4.47 2.68
C ASN A 239 5.49 -3.25 3.03
N GLY A 240 4.47 -3.47 3.87
CA GLY A 240 3.63 -2.39 4.39
C GLY A 240 4.25 -1.66 5.59
N GLY A 241 5.40 -2.09 6.09
CA GLY A 241 6.09 -1.48 7.22
C GLY A 241 7.03 -0.33 6.84
N ASP A 242 7.34 -0.13 5.55
CA ASP A 242 8.29 0.87 5.07
C ASP A 242 7.78 1.77 3.93
N LEU A 243 8.05 1.42 2.68
CA LEU A 243 7.79 2.17 1.46
C LEU A 243 6.51 1.70 0.76
N GLY A 244 5.97 0.53 1.12
CA GLY A 244 4.73 0.02 0.52
C GLY A 244 4.93 -0.55 -0.87
N PHE A 245 5.95 -1.39 -1.06
CA PHE A 245 6.23 -2.05 -2.34
C PHE A 245 6.10 -3.56 -2.24
N GLY A 246 5.68 -4.17 -3.35
CA GLY A 246 6.00 -5.56 -3.65
C GLY A 246 7.51 -5.70 -3.81
N ARG A 247 8.09 -6.76 -3.26
CA ARG A 247 9.53 -6.98 -3.22
C ARG A 247 9.83 -8.40 -3.62
N SER A 248 10.80 -8.56 -4.53
CA SER A 248 11.54 -9.80 -4.72
C SER A 248 12.90 -9.62 -4.08
N MET A 249 13.11 -10.24 -2.93
CA MET A 249 14.33 -10.14 -2.11
C MET A 249 15.22 -11.35 -2.33
N HIS A 250 16.52 -11.12 -2.42
CA HIS A 250 17.54 -12.13 -2.69
C HIS A 250 18.77 -11.90 -1.83
N MET A 251 19.44 -12.99 -1.44
CA MET A 251 20.67 -12.97 -0.64
C MET A 251 21.71 -13.92 -1.20
N LYS A 252 22.97 -13.49 -1.15
CA LYS A 252 24.15 -14.32 -1.37
C LYS A 252 25.15 -14.15 -0.23
N LYS A 253 25.72 -15.25 0.25
CA LYS A 253 26.82 -15.33 1.19
C LYS A 253 27.99 -16.03 0.52
N LYS A 254 29.09 -15.30 0.32
CA LYS A 254 30.30 -15.84 -0.28
C LYS A 254 31.13 -16.62 0.75
N PRO A 255 31.93 -17.61 0.32
CA PRO A 255 32.81 -18.37 1.22
C PRO A 255 33.80 -17.51 2.03
N ASN A 256 34.18 -16.35 1.50
CA ASN A 256 35.07 -15.41 2.20
C ASN A 256 34.37 -14.60 3.31
N GLY A 257 33.05 -14.77 3.50
CA GLY A 257 32.24 -14.07 4.49
C GLY A 257 31.61 -12.76 4.00
N ASP A 258 31.79 -12.38 2.72
CA ASP A 258 31.04 -11.26 2.16
C ASP A 258 29.56 -11.66 2.01
N ILE A 259 28.66 -10.74 2.31
CA ILE A 259 27.22 -10.95 2.19
C ILE A 259 26.62 -9.82 1.37
N ALA A 260 25.72 -10.18 0.47
CA ALA A 260 25.06 -9.24 -0.41
C ALA A 260 23.57 -9.56 -0.52
N TYR A 261 22.76 -8.51 -0.59
CA TYR A 261 21.32 -8.59 -0.83
C TYR A 261 20.95 -7.67 -1.98
N TYR A 262 19.98 -8.08 -2.78
CA TYR A 262 19.30 -7.16 -3.69
C TYR A 262 17.80 -7.33 -3.58
N VAL A 263 17.08 -6.25 -3.83
CA VAL A 263 15.64 -6.21 -3.85
C VAL A 263 15.14 -5.48 -5.08
N SER A 264 14.37 -6.21 -5.88
CA SER A 264 13.60 -5.63 -6.97
C SER A 264 12.25 -5.19 -6.44
N ASN A 265 11.92 -3.91 -6.65
CA ASN A 265 10.72 -3.28 -6.09
C ASN A 265 9.64 -3.13 -7.17
N TYR A 266 8.41 -3.39 -6.76
CA TYR A 266 7.24 -3.50 -7.60
C TYR A 266 6.05 -2.80 -6.95
N PRO A 267 5.02 -2.39 -7.72
CA PRO A 267 3.81 -1.83 -7.14
C PRO A 267 3.17 -2.80 -6.15
N THR A 268 2.91 -4.04 -6.56
CA THR A 268 2.18 -5.04 -5.74
C THR A 268 2.99 -6.32 -5.49
N VAL A 269 2.56 -7.15 -4.53
CA VAL A 269 3.13 -8.50 -4.34
C VAL A 269 2.93 -9.40 -5.56
N GLU A 270 1.83 -9.23 -6.30
CA GLU A 270 1.58 -10.01 -7.52
C GLU A 270 2.50 -9.59 -8.68
N ASP A 271 2.80 -8.30 -8.78
CA ASP A 271 3.81 -7.80 -9.71
C ASP A 271 5.19 -8.37 -9.38
N ALA A 272 5.56 -8.38 -8.09
CA ALA A 272 6.81 -8.97 -7.64
C ALA A 272 6.90 -10.47 -7.94
N ARG A 273 5.81 -11.21 -7.70
CA ARG A 273 5.72 -12.64 -8.00
C ARG A 273 5.83 -12.95 -9.49
N ARG A 274 5.28 -12.08 -10.35
CA ARG A 274 5.30 -12.24 -11.82
C ARG A 274 6.53 -11.63 -12.48
N GLY A 275 7.28 -10.80 -11.75
CA GLY A 275 8.38 -10.00 -12.30
C GLY A 275 7.91 -8.90 -13.26
N THR A 276 6.69 -8.40 -13.13
CA THR A 276 6.10 -7.37 -14.02
C THR A 276 6.15 -5.99 -13.38
N ASN A 277 6.21 -4.91 -14.17
CA ASN A 277 6.16 -3.53 -13.65
C ASN A 277 7.29 -3.18 -12.65
N LEU A 278 8.51 -3.63 -12.92
CA LEU A 278 9.68 -3.31 -12.10
C LEU A 278 9.89 -1.80 -11.99
N ILE A 279 9.93 -1.29 -10.75
CA ILE A 279 10.19 0.12 -10.45
C ILE A 279 11.71 0.38 -10.47
N ALA A 280 12.43 -0.26 -9.55
CA ALA A 280 13.87 -0.14 -9.40
C ALA A 280 14.42 -1.32 -8.60
N THR A 281 15.71 -1.62 -8.79
CA THR A 281 16.43 -2.58 -7.95
C THR A 281 17.41 -1.85 -7.06
N VAL A 282 17.28 -2.07 -5.74
CA VAL A 282 18.24 -1.59 -4.75
C VAL A 282 19.09 -2.76 -4.30
N ALA A 283 20.39 -2.59 -4.25
CA ALA A 283 21.33 -3.63 -3.85
C ALA A 283 22.27 -3.12 -2.75
N MET A 284 22.68 -4.04 -1.88
CA MET A 284 23.56 -3.77 -0.76
C MET A 284 24.57 -4.90 -0.61
N ASP A 285 25.84 -4.56 -0.39
CA ASP A 285 26.86 -5.55 -0.03
C ASP A 285 27.67 -5.14 1.20
N HIS A 286 27.91 -6.12 2.07
CA HIS A 286 28.82 -6.07 3.21
C HIS A 286 30.11 -6.79 2.84
N SER A 287 31.11 -5.99 2.49
CA SER A 287 32.38 -6.45 1.96
C SER A 287 33.45 -5.39 2.25
N PRO A 288 34.76 -5.71 2.10
CA PRO A 288 35.81 -4.69 2.19
C PRO A 288 35.61 -3.58 1.15
N GLY A 289 36.12 -2.38 1.44
CA GLY A 289 36.14 -1.30 0.45
C GLY A 289 37.19 -1.53 -0.64
N PRO A 290 37.26 -0.66 -1.67
CA PRO A 290 38.28 -0.75 -2.72
C PRO A 290 39.72 -0.67 -2.20
N GLN A 291 39.92 -0.04 -1.04
CA GLN A 291 41.21 0.06 -0.34
C GLN A 291 41.47 -1.12 0.62
N GLY A 292 40.60 -2.14 0.63
CA GLY A 292 40.61 -3.23 1.60
C GLY A 292 40.02 -2.83 2.97
N GLY A 293 40.52 -3.44 4.03
CA GLY A 293 40.11 -3.16 5.42
C GLY A 293 38.87 -3.93 5.88
N SER A 294 38.26 -3.43 6.96
CA SER A 294 37.04 -4.01 7.53
C SER A 294 35.87 -3.94 6.56
N ARG A 295 34.96 -4.92 6.67
CA ARG A 295 33.73 -4.92 5.88
C ARG A 295 32.77 -3.84 6.35
N PHE A 296 32.14 -3.18 5.38
CA PHE A 296 31.06 -2.24 5.63
C PHE A 296 29.98 -2.34 4.55
N THR A 297 28.80 -1.83 4.89
CA THR A 297 27.61 -1.88 4.04
C THR A 297 27.66 -0.77 2.99
N LYS A 298 27.50 -1.14 1.72
CA LYS A 298 27.45 -0.24 0.57
C LYS A 298 26.08 -0.29 -0.08
N PHE A 299 25.61 0.83 -0.63
CA PHE A 299 24.32 0.93 -1.32
C PHE A 299 24.52 1.13 -2.83
N TYR A 300 23.66 0.51 -3.62
CA TYR A 300 23.60 0.67 -5.06
C TYR A 300 22.15 0.73 -5.50
N VAL A 301 21.84 1.61 -6.46
CA VAL A 301 20.51 1.67 -7.07
C VAL A 301 20.67 1.51 -8.57
N TYR A 302 19.90 0.58 -9.14
CA TYR A 302 19.92 0.26 -10.56
C TYR A 302 18.55 0.52 -11.20
N ASN A 303 18.58 1.14 -12.39
CA ASN A 303 17.39 1.32 -13.19
C ASN A 303 16.89 -0.02 -13.76
N ASN A 304 15.71 0.01 -14.37
CA ASN A 304 15.04 -1.15 -14.96
C ASN A 304 15.32 -1.31 -16.47
N VAL A 305 16.34 -0.65 -17.02
CA VAL A 305 16.63 -0.62 -18.46
C VAL A 305 17.86 -1.47 -18.77
N GLY A 306 17.74 -2.36 -19.77
CA GLY A 306 18.86 -3.20 -20.23
C GLY A 306 19.45 -4.05 -19.10
N ASP A 307 20.77 -3.98 -18.91
CA ASP A 307 21.49 -4.68 -17.83
C ASP A 307 21.33 -4.00 -16.44
N GLY A 308 20.52 -2.94 -16.35
CA GLY A 308 20.24 -2.15 -15.14
C GLY A 308 21.39 -1.22 -14.78
N ALA A 309 21.50 -0.08 -15.46
CA ALA A 309 22.58 0.88 -15.17
C ALA A 309 22.42 1.51 -13.79
N ILE A 310 23.55 1.78 -13.12
CA ILE A 310 23.56 2.45 -11.83
C ILE A 310 23.00 3.87 -11.97
N VAL A 311 22.21 4.28 -10.98
CA VAL A 311 21.65 5.63 -10.87
C VAL A 311 21.97 6.21 -9.49
N SER A 312 22.13 7.53 -9.45
CA SER A 312 22.53 8.26 -8.25
C SER A 312 21.35 8.64 -7.35
N SER A 313 20.12 8.47 -7.84
CA SER A 313 18.89 8.75 -7.11
C SER A 313 17.75 7.82 -7.50
N ALA A 314 16.74 7.76 -6.61
CA ALA A 314 15.43 7.19 -6.89
C ALA A 314 14.35 7.98 -6.14
N ASP A 315 13.15 7.99 -6.70
CA ASP A 315 11.93 8.43 -6.02
C ASP A 315 11.22 7.19 -5.50
N LEU A 316 11.35 6.93 -4.20
CA LEU A 316 10.82 5.74 -3.53
C LEU A 316 9.61 6.05 -2.63
N ASP A 317 9.25 7.32 -2.45
CA ASP A 317 8.12 7.75 -1.61
C ASP A 317 7.08 8.60 -2.37
N GLY A 318 7.32 8.86 -3.66
CA GLY A 318 6.49 9.67 -4.53
C GLY A 318 6.66 11.18 -4.31
N ASN A 319 7.73 11.60 -3.62
CA ASN A 319 8.01 12.98 -3.27
C ASN A 319 9.32 13.47 -3.92
N GLY A 320 9.63 12.96 -5.11
CA GLY A 320 10.78 13.39 -5.91
C GLY A 320 12.05 12.57 -5.68
N GLN A 321 13.06 12.87 -6.49
CA GLN A 321 14.31 12.11 -6.51
C GLN A 321 15.15 12.37 -5.25
N LYS A 322 15.55 11.29 -4.57
CA LYS A 322 16.44 11.32 -3.41
C LYS A 322 17.71 10.56 -3.71
N PHE A 323 18.84 11.06 -3.22
CA PHE A 323 20.16 10.64 -3.69
C PHE A 323 20.85 9.69 -2.71
N VAL A 324 21.61 8.74 -3.26
CA VAL A 324 22.41 7.76 -2.50
C VAL A 324 23.64 8.47 -1.91
N PRO A 325 24.11 8.12 -0.69
CA PRO A 325 23.56 7.12 0.23
C PRO A 325 22.47 7.68 1.16
N LYS A 326 22.20 9.00 1.11
CA LYS A 326 21.30 9.66 2.08
C LYS A 326 19.86 9.12 2.03
N LEU A 327 19.37 8.76 0.83
CA LEU A 327 18.11 8.05 0.64
C LEU A 327 18.02 6.76 1.48
N CYS A 328 19.13 6.04 1.67
CA CYS A 328 19.14 4.72 2.32
C CYS A 328 19.40 4.81 3.84
N ILE A 329 20.32 5.67 4.27
CA ILE A 329 20.75 5.77 5.69
C ILE A 329 19.67 6.30 6.65
N ILE A 330 18.56 6.82 6.12
CA ILE A 330 17.37 7.18 6.92
C ILE A 330 16.89 5.94 7.69
N CYS A 331 16.73 4.82 6.98
CA CYS A 331 16.28 3.55 7.55
C CYS A 331 17.46 2.69 8.01
N HIS A 332 18.53 2.67 7.23
CA HIS A 332 19.67 1.76 7.42
C HIS A 332 20.73 2.25 8.42
N SER A 333 20.43 3.31 9.17
CA SER A 333 21.42 4.01 9.99
C SER A 333 22.59 4.57 9.18
N GLY A 334 23.49 5.27 9.86
CA GLY A 334 24.70 5.84 9.30
C GLY A 334 24.80 7.36 9.44
N ALA A 335 25.96 7.89 9.03
CA ALA A 335 26.27 9.32 9.01
C ALA A 335 26.07 9.90 7.61
N ALA A 336 25.60 11.15 7.54
CA ALA A 336 25.28 11.84 6.29
C ALA A 336 26.51 12.25 5.45
N GLY A 337 27.74 12.13 5.99
CA GLY A 337 28.97 12.52 5.31
C GLY A 337 29.69 11.33 4.67
N SER A 338 29.98 11.42 3.37
CA SER A 338 30.87 10.51 2.64
C SER A 338 32.23 11.17 2.43
N THR A 339 32.95 11.51 3.49
CA THR A 339 34.38 11.83 3.36
C THR A 339 35.19 10.55 3.63
N GLY A 340 36.08 10.17 2.70
CA GLY A 340 36.94 8.99 2.84
C GLY A 340 36.48 7.76 2.03
N ALA A 341 36.57 6.57 2.62
CA ALA A 341 36.41 5.28 1.92
C ALA A 341 34.95 4.88 1.56
N GLY A 342 33.98 5.77 1.78
CA GLY A 342 32.56 5.53 1.51
C GLY A 342 31.83 4.71 2.59
N ASP A 343 32.46 4.42 3.72
CA ASP A 343 31.78 3.82 4.88
C ASP A 343 30.96 4.88 5.62
N VAL A 344 29.63 4.75 5.52
CA VAL A 344 28.67 5.61 6.21
C VAL A 344 28.18 5.02 7.51
N GLY A 345 28.66 3.85 7.94
CA GLY A 345 28.20 3.16 9.15
C GLY A 345 26.80 2.54 9.02
N ALA A 346 26.39 2.23 7.79
CA ALA A 346 25.09 1.64 7.49
C ALA A 346 24.98 0.15 7.86
N ARG A 347 23.77 -0.31 8.10
CA ARG A 347 23.42 -1.66 8.53
C ARG A 347 22.21 -2.19 7.75
N PHE A 348 22.07 -3.51 7.68
CA PHE A 348 20.90 -4.14 7.07
C PHE A 348 19.66 -4.02 7.97
N LEU A 349 18.48 -3.98 7.33
CA LEU A 349 17.20 -4.05 8.03
C LEU A 349 16.78 -5.51 8.17
N PRO A 350 16.37 -5.96 9.37
CA PRO A 350 15.86 -7.30 9.56
C PRO A 350 14.45 -7.44 8.98
N PHE A 351 14.12 -8.66 8.57
CA PHE A 351 12.85 -9.00 7.94
C PHE A 351 11.79 -9.26 9.00
N ASP A 352 10.89 -8.30 9.16
CA ASP A 352 9.75 -8.33 10.09
C ASP A 352 8.48 -8.83 9.39
N LEU A 353 8.19 -10.11 9.53
CA LEU A 353 7.17 -10.81 8.73
C LEU A 353 5.75 -10.36 9.07
N ALA A 354 5.52 -9.76 10.25
CA ALA A 354 4.23 -9.17 10.61
C ALA A 354 3.99 -7.81 9.96
N SER A 355 5.04 -7.14 9.48
CA SER A 355 4.92 -5.90 8.71
C SER A 355 4.67 -6.15 7.22
N PHE A 356 4.70 -7.41 6.78
CA PHE A 356 4.58 -7.81 5.39
C PHE A 356 3.20 -8.39 5.07
N GLN A 357 2.85 -8.36 3.78
CA GLN A 357 1.74 -9.12 3.20
C GLN A 357 2.27 -10.05 2.10
N TYR A 358 1.46 -11.04 1.76
CA TYR A 358 1.88 -12.17 0.95
C TYR A 358 0.85 -12.45 -0.14
N SER A 359 1.28 -13.12 -1.19
CA SER A 359 0.38 -13.61 -2.22
C SER A 359 -0.51 -14.73 -1.65
N SER A 360 -1.71 -14.88 -2.18
CA SER A 360 -2.57 -16.04 -1.93
C SER A 360 -2.20 -17.25 -2.82
N VAL A 361 -1.26 -17.09 -3.76
CA VAL A 361 -0.75 -18.17 -4.60
C VAL A 361 0.21 -19.04 -3.78
N GLY A 362 0.01 -20.36 -3.83
CA GLY A 362 0.87 -21.32 -3.12
C GLY A 362 2.35 -21.18 -3.50
N GLY A 363 3.22 -21.34 -2.50
CA GLY A 363 4.66 -21.10 -2.62
C GLY A 363 5.08 -19.64 -2.33
N PHE A 364 4.11 -18.72 -2.30
CA PHE A 364 4.35 -17.29 -2.04
C PHE A 364 3.56 -16.77 -0.81
N GLY A 365 2.93 -17.68 -0.07
CA GLY A 365 2.36 -17.39 1.23
C GLY A 365 3.45 -17.16 2.29
N ARG A 366 3.08 -16.63 3.45
CA ARG A 366 4.03 -16.46 4.57
C ARG A 366 4.64 -17.79 5.00
N SER A 367 3.79 -18.78 5.28
CA SER A 367 4.19 -20.11 5.77
C SER A 367 5.18 -20.79 4.84
N ASP A 368 5.03 -20.58 3.53
CA ASP A 368 5.85 -21.20 2.49
C ASP A 368 7.27 -20.61 2.46
N GLN A 369 7.44 -19.41 3.02
CA GLN A 369 8.68 -18.63 2.92
C GLN A 369 9.39 -18.42 4.26
N GLU A 370 8.84 -18.91 5.39
CA GLU A 370 9.44 -18.76 6.73
C GLU A 370 10.90 -19.24 6.78
N ALA A 371 11.20 -20.37 6.12
CA ALA A 371 12.57 -20.90 6.06
C ALA A 371 13.53 -19.95 5.32
N GLU A 372 13.08 -19.32 4.24
CA GLU A 372 13.86 -18.36 3.48
C GLU A 372 14.05 -17.07 4.27
N PHE A 373 13.01 -16.53 4.89
CA PHE A 373 13.11 -15.37 5.78
C PHE A 373 14.04 -15.60 6.96
N LYS A 374 14.04 -16.80 7.54
CA LYS A 374 14.98 -17.16 8.60
C LYS A 374 16.43 -17.10 8.12
N LYS A 375 16.73 -17.60 6.91
CA LYS A 375 18.07 -17.47 6.30
C LYS A 375 18.41 -16.01 6.05
N LEU A 376 17.47 -15.21 5.53
CA LEU A 376 17.67 -13.77 5.29
C LEU A 376 18.01 -13.04 6.61
N ASN A 377 17.27 -13.30 7.69
CA ASN A 377 17.56 -12.73 9.01
C ASN A 377 18.88 -13.25 9.62
N ALA A 378 19.20 -14.54 9.44
CA ALA A 378 20.47 -15.09 9.90
C ALA A 378 21.67 -14.44 9.20
N GLY A 379 21.57 -14.18 7.89
CA GLY A 379 22.62 -13.48 7.13
C GLY A 379 22.89 -12.07 7.66
N ILE A 380 21.88 -11.37 8.20
CA ILE A 380 22.07 -10.05 8.81
C ILE A 380 22.92 -10.14 10.08
N LEU A 381 22.82 -11.25 10.85
CA LEU A 381 23.63 -11.45 12.05
C LEU A 381 25.14 -11.55 11.75
N ASP A 382 25.49 -11.91 10.51
CA ASP A 382 26.87 -11.99 10.03
C ASP A 382 27.41 -10.65 9.50
N THR A 383 26.59 -9.60 9.47
CA THR A 383 26.98 -8.25 9.01
C THR A 383 27.22 -7.29 10.19
N SER A 384 27.64 -6.05 9.87
CA SER A 384 27.63 -4.96 10.84
C SER A 384 26.18 -4.70 11.30
N LYS A 385 25.91 -4.96 12.58
CA LYS A 385 24.58 -4.85 13.21
C LYS A 385 24.62 -4.07 14.52
N SER A 386 23.47 -3.61 15.00
CA SER A 386 23.34 -3.10 16.37
C SER A 386 23.02 -4.23 17.34
N ALA A 387 23.22 -3.99 18.63
CA ALA A 387 22.75 -4.89 19.69
C ALA A 387 21.22 -5.07 19.66
N ALA A 388 20.48 -4.01 19.30
CA ALA A 388 19.01 -4.06 19.19
C ALA A 388 18.54 -4.95 18.02
N THR A 389 19.21 -4.88 16.87
CA THR A 389 18.93 -5.74 15.71
C THR A 389 19.19 -7.20 16.05
N GLU A 390 20.34 -7.48 16.67
CA GLU A 390 20.70 -8.83 17.12
C GLU A 390 19.68 -9.39 18.12
N GLY A 391 19.38 -8.64 19.18
CA GLY A 391 18.40 -9.04 20.19
C GLY A 391 17.00 -9.27 19.62
N LEU A 392 16.57 -8.45 18.65
CA LEU A 392 15.28 -8.60 17.99
C LEU A 392 15.21 -9.88 17.14
N ILE A 393 16.21 -10.13 16.30
CA ILE A 393 16.26 -11.37 15.49
C ILE A 393 16.31 -12.60 16.40
N GLN A 394 17.09 -12.56 17.48
CA GLN A 394 17.15 -13.66 18.44
C GLN A 394 15.81 -13.87 19.13
N ALA A 395 15.11 -12.81 19.55
CA ALA A 395 13.78 -12.90 20.15
C ALA A 395 12.77 -13.54 19.19
N TRP A 396 12.78 -13.12 17.92
CA TRP A 396 11.94 -13.68 16.86
C TRP A 396 12.13 -15.17 16.61
N TYR A 397 13.34 -15.70 16.81
CA TYR A 397 13.62 -17.12 16.55
C TYR A 397 13.95 -17.92 17.80
N GLY A 398 13.64 -17.40 19.00
CA GLY A 398 13.73 -18.14 20.26
C GLY A 398 15.14 -18.27 20.85
N GLY A 399 16.07 -17.37 20.53
CA GLY A 399 17.39 -17.25 21.14
C GLY A 399 18.55 -17.18 20.16
N ALA A 400 19.79 -17.14 20.67
CA ALA A 400 21.01 -16.93 19.88
C ALA A 400 21.25 -17.99 18.78
N SER A 401 20.85 -19.25 19.00
CA SER A 401 20.97 -20.31 18.00
C SER A 401 19.83 -20.32 16.98
N LEU A 402 18.91 -19.36 17.05
CA LEU A 402 17.69 -19.26 16.23
C LEU A 402 16.94 -20.61 16.16
N PRO A 403 16.59 -21.26 17.28
CA PRO A 403 16.02 -22.61 17.26
C PRO A 403 14.67 -22.72 16.53
N GLN A 404 13.87 -21.65 16.50
CA GLN A 404 12.53 -21.70 15.92
C GLN A 404 12.57 -21.68 14.39
N PRO A 405 11.83 -22.55 13.69
CA PRO A 405 11.80 -22.57 12.23
C PRO A 405 11.00 -21.41 11.63
N ALA A 406 10.03 -20.87 12.38
CA ALA A 406 9.19 -19.75 11.98
C ALA A 406 9.40 -18.55 12.93
N GLN A 407 9.18 -17.33 12.41
CA GLN A 407 9.29 -16.10 13.18
C GLN A 407 8.12 -15.97 14.18
N ILE A 408 8.46 -15.82 15.46
CA ILE A 408 7.55 -15.42 16.53
C ILE A 408 7.31 -13.91 16.40
N SER A 409 6.37 -13.52 15.54
CA SER A 409 6.15 -12.10 15.19
C SER A 409 5.77 -11.20 16.36
N ASP A 410 5.19 -11.76 17.41
CA ASP A 410 4.79 -11.04 18.63
C ASP A 410 5.82 -11.18 19.76
N ALA A 411 7.04 -11.63 19.45
CA ALA A 411 8.12 -11.63 20.42
C ALA A 411 8.43 -10.20 20.88
N VAL A 412 8.36 -10.00 22.19
CA VAL A 412 8.71 -8.75 22.87
C VAL A 412 10.17 -8.87 23.33
N PRO A 413 11.08 -7.94 22.95
CA PRO A 413 12.45 -7.95 23.45
C PRO A 413 12.48 -7.80 24.97
N ALA A 414 13.44 -8.44 25.63
CA ALA A 414 13.52 -8.47 27.10
C ALA A 414 13.53 -7.06 27.74
N GLY A 415 14.13 -6.07 27.06
CA GLY A 415 14.13 -4.67 27.52
C GLY A 415 12.76 -3.99 27.57
N TRP A 416 11.72 -4.63 27.02
CA TRP A 416 10.33 -4.16 27.01
C TRP A 416 9.43 -4.95 27.95
N SER A 417 9.97 -5.89 28.74
CA SER A 417 9.21 -6.68 29.71
C SER A 417 8.38 -5.78 30.64
N GLY A 418 7.07 -6.02 30.72
CA GLY A 418 6.15 -5.22 31.53
C GLY A 418 5.55 -4.02 30.78
N HIS A 419 5.98 -3.78 29.54
CA HIS A 419 5.48 -2.73 28.64
C HIS A 419 5.10 -3.30 27.26
N ASP A 420 4.71 -4.57 27.24
CA ASP A 420 4.43 -5.38 26.06
C ASP A 420 3.38 -4.74 25.14
N ASP A 421 2.30 -4.20 25.70
CA ASP A 421 1.21 -3.59 24.92
C ASP A 421 1.68 -2.36 24.12
N LEU A 422 2.43 -1.46 24.78
CA LEU A 422 3.02 -0.30 24.11
C LEU A 422 4.00 -0.73 23.02
N TYR A 423 4.84 -1.73 23.30
CA TYR A 423 5.77 -2.23 22.31
C TYR A 423 5.04 -2.80 21.10
N LEU A 424 4.09 -3.71 21.31
CA LEU A 424 3.39 -4.43 20.23
C LEU A 424 2.50 -3.51 19.39
N ARG A 425 1.88 -2.49 19.99
CA ARG A 425 0.90 -1.63 19.31
C ARG A 425 1.49 -0.36 18.72
N VAL A 426 2.62 0.14 19.23
CA VAL A 426 3.24 1.40 18.79
C VAL A 426 4.65 1.20 18.27
N VAL A 427 5.54 0.65 19.11
CA VAL A 427 6.96 0.59 18.76
C VAL A 427 7.17 -0.37 17.59
N LYS A 428 6.63 -1.59 17.68
CA LYS A 428 6.65 -2.61 16.63
C LYS A 428 6.08 -2.08 15.31
N THR A 429 4.99 -1.35 15.35
CA THR A 429 4.19 -0.96 14.18
C THR A 429 4.73 0.26 13.46
N SER A 430 5.35 1.20 14.20
CA SER A 430 5.66 2.54 13.68
C SER A 430 7.07 3.07 13.99
N CYS A 431 7.83 2.45 14.89
CA CYS A 431 9.17 2.95 15.26
C CYS A 431 10.29 1.96 14.94
N ARG A 432 10.09 0.69 15.29
CA ARG A 432 11.09 -0.37 15.35
C ARG A 432 11.85 -0.52 14.04
N GLY A 433 11.16 -0.50 12.89
CA GLY A 433 11.75 -0.82 11.59
C GLY A 433 13.05 -0.07 11.30
N CYS A 434 13.11 1.23 11.60
CA CYS A 434 14.33 2.02 11.42
C CYS A 434 15.14 2.15 12.71
N HIS A 435 14.48 2.28 13.86
CA HIS A 435 15.18 2.57 15.11
C HIS A 435 16.12 1.44 15.53
N ILE A 436 15.76 0.17 15.33
CA ILE A 436 16.62 -0.95 15.73
C ILE A 436 17.96 -0.98 15.01
N THR A 437 18.16 -0.29 13.88
CA THR A 437 19.46 -0.23 13.21
C THR A 437 20.36 0.84 13.83
N ARG A 438 19.81 1.72 14.68
CA ARG A 438 20.56 2.72 15.43
C ARG A 438 21.25 2.10 16.66
N ASN A 439 22.01 2.91 17.37
CA ASN A 439 22.56 2.55 18.68
C ASN A 439 21.73 3.25 19.77
N SER A 440 21.79 2.71 20.98
CA SER A 440 21.21 3.32 22.18
C SER A 440 21.63 4.78 22.32
N PRO A 441 20.72 5.66 22.77
CA PRO A 441 19.37 5.35 23.30
C PRO A 441 18.25 5.38 22.25
N VAL A 442 18.54 5.72 20.99
CA VAL A 442 17.51 5.83 19.94
C VAL A 442 17.28 4.52 19.19
N ASP A 443 17.84 3.40 19.67
CA ASP A 443 17.58 2.08 19.12
C ASP A 443 16.26 1.46 19.57
N PHE A 444 15.70 1.99 20.66
CA PHE A 444 14.46 1.58 21.29
C PHE A 444 14.45 0.09 21.63
N ALA A 445 15.61 -0.46 22.03
CA ALA A 445 15.73 -1.85 22.47
C ALA A 445 15.03 -2.12 23.81
N SER A 446 14.76 -1.06 24.60
CA SER A 446 14.10 -1.15 25.91
C SER A 446 13.16 0.01 26.18
N PHE A 447 12.21 -0.20 27.11
CA PHE A 447 11.34 0.87 27.60
C PHE A 447 12.17 2.03 28.18
N THR A 448 13.20 1.74 28.97
CA THR A 448 14.08 2.77 29.56
C THR A 448 14.77 3.63 28.49
N SER A 449 15.31 3.01 27.43
CA SER A 449 15.94 3.77 26.33
C SER A 449 14.92 4.62 25.56
N PHE A 450 13.71 4.11 25.38
CA PHE A 450 12.62 4.82 24.73
C PHE A 450 12.16 6.01 25.57
N ASP A 451 11.95 5.79 26.87
CA ASP A 451 11.54 6.82 27.82
C ASP A 451 12.59 7.94 27.93
N ALA A 452 13.88 7.59 27.97
CA ALA A 452 14.98 8.56 27.96
C ALA A 452 15.00 9.48 26.72
N LYS A 453 14.25 9.13 25.66
CA LYS A 453 14.08 9.94 24.45
C LYS A 453 12.63 10.31 24.16
N SER A 454 11.72 10.03 25.09
CA SER A 454 10.30 10.17 24.87
C SER A 454 9.89 11.62 24.64
N GLY A 455 10.51 12.60 25.33
CA GLY A 455 10.28 14.02 25.06
C GLY A 455 10.75 14.47 23.68
N SER A 456 11.89 13.98 23.20
CA SER A 456 12.32 14.23 21.81
C SER A 456 11.40 13.53 20.81
N ALA A 457 10.93 12.32 21.12
CA ALA A 457 10.00 11.58 20.30
C ALA A 457 8.64 12.29 20.21
N GLU A 458 8.15 12.87 21.31
CA GLU A 458 6.96 13.75 21.33
C GLU A 458 7.19 14.93 20.41
N THR A 459 8.30 15.65 20.58
CA THR A 459 8.55 16.84 19.78
C THR A 459 8.62 16.51 18.29
N PHE A 460 9.31 15.42 17.92
CA PHE A 460 9.42 15.03 16.51
C PHE A 460 8.12 14.45 15.95
N ALA A 461 7.35 13.70 16.73
CA ALA A 461 6.08 13.16 16.25
C ALA A 461 5.00 14.24 16.26
N CYS A 462 4.68 14.80 17.42
CA CYS A 462 3.54 15.69 17.63
C CYS A 462 3.80 17.14 17.21
N SER A 463 4.90 17.72 17.68
CA SER A 463 5.14 19.17 17.53
C SER A 463 5.63 19.53 16.13
N THR A 464 6.72 18.91 15.67
CA THR A 464 7.32 19.23 14.36
C THR A 464 6.79 18.33 13.25
N ARG A 465 6.09 17.24 13.58
CA ARG A 465 5.65 16.20 12.62
C ARG A 465 6.77 15.69 11.72
N ASN A 466 7.98 15.65 12.26
CA ASN A 466 9.16 15.19 11.55
C ASN A 466 9.40 13.68 11.68
N MET A 467 8.56 12.91 12.38
CA MET A 467 8.65 11.46 12.50
C MET A 467 7.26 10.82 12.50
N PRO A 468 7.12 9.56 12.05
CA PRO A 468 8.13 8.68 11.42
C PRO A 468 8.63 9.13 10.04
N HIS A 469 9.91 8.91 9.71
CA HIS A 469 10.53 9.33 8.43
C HIS A 469 10.12 8.54 7.17
N ALA A 470 9.29 7.51 7.28
CA ALA A 470 8.82 6.72 6.15
C ALA A 470 7.33 6.97 5.92
N LYS A 471 6.93 7.24 4.66
CA LYS A 471 5.57 7.68 4.31
C LYS A 471 4.47 6.73 4.79
N VAL A 472 4.59 5.43 4.49
CA VAL A 472 3.60 4.45 4.91
C VAL A 472 3.56 4.31 6.42
N THR A 473 4.73 4.33 7.08
CA THR A 473 4.83 4.27 8.54
C THR A 473 4.23 5.50 9.23
N TYR A 474 4.46 6.69 8.66
CA TYR A 474 3.88 7.95 9.13
C TYR A 474 2.36 7.93 9.01
N GLN A 475 1.85 7.53 7.84
CA GLN A 475 0.43 7.35 7.63
C GLN A 475 -0.16 6.35 8.63
N ARG A 476 0.49 5.21 8.84
CA ARG A 476 0.05 4.21 9.83
C ARG A 476 0.00 4.79 11.24
N PHE A 477 1.04 5.51 11.66
CA PHE A 477 1.12 6.09 12.99
C PHE A 477 -0.03 7.07 13.26
N TRP A 478 -0.35 7.93 12.29
CA TRP A 478 -1.36 8.98 12.45
C TRP A 478 -2.78 8.59 12.04
N LEU A 479 -2.94 7.68 11.08
CA LEU A 479 -4.24 7.38 10.44
C LEU A 479 -4.83 6.04 10.83
N GLN A 480 -4.06 5.12 11.42
CA GLN A 480 -4.60 3.81 11.79
C GLN A 480 -5.59 3.94 12.95
N ARG A 481 -6.88 3.73 12.66
CA ARG A 481 -7.92 3.56 13.67
C ARG A 481 -7.95 2.11 14.11
N LEU A 482 -7.72 1.85 15.39
CA LEU A 482 -7.69 0.49 15.92
C LEU A 482 -9.08 -0.16 16.07
N SER A 483 -10.19 0.61 15.95
CA SER A 483 -11.55 0.12 16.28
C SER A 483 -12.73 0.72 15.46
N GLY A 484 -12.53 1.16 14.22
CA GLY A 484 -13.64 1.63 13.34
C GLY A 484 -14.00 3.13 13.43
N PRO A 485 -15.13 3.58 12.83
CA PRO A 485 -15.39 4.98 12.46
C PRO A 485 -15.55 6.02 13.59
N GLY A 486 -15.35 5.66 14.86
CA GLY A 486 -15.38 6.57 16.01
C GLY A 486 -14.42 6.21 17.15
N GLY A 487 -13.47 5.31 16.93
CA GLY A 487 -12.42 4.99 17.93
C GLY A 487 -11.20 5.92 17.79
N PRO A 488 -10.44 6.20 18.86
CA PRO A 488 -9.20 6.98 18.76
C PRO A 488 -8.18 6.27 17.85
N THR A 489 -7.40 7.08 17.12
CA THR A 489 -6.13 6.74 16.45
C THR A 489 -5.06 6.52 17.52
N ASP A 490 -5.23 5.50 18.36
CA ASP A 490 -4.68 5.59 19.72
C ASP A 490 -3.18 5.30 19.89
N GLN A 491 -2.36 5.17 18.84
CA GLN A 491 -0.90 5.07 19.05
C GLN A 491 -0.37 6.26 19.88
N VAL A 492 -0.84 7.47 19.59
CA VAL A 492 -0.57 8.68 20.40
C VAL A 492 -1.20 8.57 21.79
N GLY A 493 -2.41 8.02 21.89
CA GLY A 493 -3.10 7.78 23.17
C GLY A 493 -2.33 6.83 24.09
N LEU A 494 -1.81 5.72 23.55
CA LEU A 494 -0.97 4.75 24.26
C LEU A 494 0.33 5.38 24.73
N LEU A 495 0.96 6.21 23.90
CA LEU A 495 2.16 6.95 24.30
C LEU A 495 1.87 7.87 25.49
N LYS A 496 0.74 8.60 25.47
CA LYS A 496 0.31 9.46 26.59
C LYS A 496 -0.05 8.68 27.86
N GLN A 497 -0.52 7.45 27.74
CA GLN A 497 -0.94 6.60 28.86
C GLN A 497 0.17 5.68 29.38
N ALA A 498 1.29 5.58 28.66
CA ALA A 498 2.37 4.67 28.96
C ALA A 498 3.25 5.06 30.15
N GLY A 499 2.98 6.22 30.78
CA GLY A 499 3.82 6.73 31.88
C GLY A 499 5.21 7.16 31.42
N LEU A 500 5.35 7.58 30.16
CA LEU A 500 6.59 8.15 29.63
C LEU A 500 6.80 9.55 30.23
N SER A 501 8.03 9.85 30.62
CA SER A 501 8.43 11.14 31.19
C SER A 501 8.19 12.33 30.27
N GLY A 502 8.30 12.12 28.95
CA GLY A 502 8.10 13.15 27.94
C GLY A 502 6.75 13.12 27.23
N TRP A 503 5.80 12.28 27.66
CA TRP A 503 4.43 12.29 27.14
C TRP A 503 3.41 12.42 28.28
N SER A 504 2.47 13.34 28.13
CA SER A 504 1.39 13.59 29.07
C SER A 504 0.02 13.57 28.39
N SER A 505 -1.02 13.24 29.17
CA SER A 505 -2.41 13.31 28.70
C SER A 505 -2.82 14.72 28.25
N SER A 506 -2.14 15.76 28.77
CA SER A 506 -2.35 17.16 28.43
C SER A 506 -1.58 17.64 27.19
N ASP A 507 -0.70 16.83 26.59
CA ASP A 507 0.12 17.29 25.47
C ASP A 507 -0.74 17.61 24.24
N PRO A 508 -0.51 18.74 23.56
CA PRO A 508 -1.25 19.15 22.37
C PRO A 508 -0.76 18.38 21.14
N CYS A 509 -0.76 17.05 21.20
CA CYS A 509 -0.61 16.23 20.01
C CYS A 509 -1.86 16.40 19.13
N PRO A 510 -1.70 16.61 17.82
CA PRO A 510 -2.83 16.71 16.91
C PRO A 510 -3.72 15.47 16.95
N ASN A 511 -5.03 15.67 16.82
CA ASN A 511 -6.01 14.58 16.70
C ASN A 511 -6.01 13.96 15.30
#